data_AF-A0A498HH40-F1
#
_entry.id   AF-A0A498HH40-F1
#
_cell.length_a   1.000
_cell.length_b   1.000
_cell.length_c   1.000
_cell.angle_alpha   90.00
_cell.angle_beta   90.00
_cell.angle_gamma   90.00
#
_symmetry.space_group_name_H-M   'P 1'
#
loop_
_entity.id
_entity.type
_entity.pdbx_description
1 polymer ?
#
loop_
_entity_poly.entity_id
_entity_poly.type
_entity_poly.pdbx_seq_one_letter_code
_entity_poly.pdbx_strand_id
1 'polypeptide(L)'
;MPRAIIRFQHTPPPPLQSDVRTARALNSCVELFQYAVDCFHNALAFMDQLGTPGTPSFHDQIWKTNVQLTAAGTNAQTCQESFDIVKDGPLKTEVSNRVDDLSKLAGNALSLLVKIG
;
A
#
# COMPACT_ATOMS: atom_id res chain seq x y z
N MET A 1 -43.79 -46.24 17.82
CA MET A 1 -43.62 -44.76 17.81
C MET A 1 -42.15 -44.45 17.54
N PRO A 2 -41.77 -43.86 16.40
CA PRO A 2 -40.38 -43.47 16.17
C PRO A 2 -40.10 -42.09 16.78
N ARG A 3 -39.06 -42.00 17.64
CA ARG A 3 -38.52 -40.74 18.15
C ARG A 3 -37.80 -40.01 17.01
N ALA A 4 -38.28 -38.83 16.63
CA ALA A 4 -37.59 -37.95 15.72
C ALA A 4 -36.31 -37.39 16.39
N ILE A 5 -35.15 -37.61 15.76
CA ILE A 5 -33.89 -36.99 16.14
C ILE A 5 -33.87 -35.59 15.53
N ILE A 6 -34.03 -34.55 16.35
CA ILE A 6 -33.85 -33.17 15.91
C ILE A 6 -32.34 -32.95 15.70
N ARG A 7 -31.90 -32.90 14.43
CA ARG A 7 -30.57 -32.39 14.09
C ARG A 7 -30.57 -30.87 14.29
N PHE A 8 -29.90 -30.40 15.33
CA PHE A 8 -29.51 -29.00 15.44
C PHE A 8 -28.46 -28.71 14.36
N GLN A 9 -28.88 -28.04 13.29
CA GLN A 9 -27.95 -27.42 12.34
C GLN A 9 -27.21 -26.31 13.10
N HIS A 10 -25.92 -26.52 13.41
CA HIS A 10 -25.06 -25.43 13.85
C HIS A 10 -24.79 -24.53 12.65
N THR A 11 -25.58 -23.47 12.50
CA THR A 11 -25.20 -22.34 11.65
C THR A 11 -23.97 -21.69 12.30
N PRO A 12 -22.87 -21.48 11.57
CA PRO A 12 -21.73 -20.75 12.11
C PRO A 12 -22.18 -19.34 12.55
N PRO A 13 -21.65 -18.80 13.66
CA PRO A 13 -22.00 -17.46 14.08
C PRO A 13 -21.65 -16.46 12.97
N PRO A 14 -22.43 -15.38 12.82
CA PRO A 14 -22.09 -14.34 11.86
C PRO A 14 -20.69 -13.80 12.18
N PRO A 15 -19.85 -13.52 11.17
CA PRO A 15 -18.51 -12.98 11.40
C PRO A 15 -18.60 -11.73 12.25
N LEU A 16 -17.72 -11.61 13.24
CA LEU A 16 -17.67 -10.43 14.10
C LEU A 16 -17.42 -9.21 13.23
N GLN A 17 -18.10 -8.10 13.49
CA GLN A 17 -17.98 -6.88 12.69
C GLN A 17 -16.53 -6.36 12.60
N SER A 18 -15.68 -6.70 13.59
CA SER A 18 -14.24 -6.47 13.57
C SER A 18 -13.53 -7.19 12.43
N ASP A 19 -13.95 -8.41 12.11
CA ASP A 19 -13.28 -9.27 11.13
C ASP A 19 -13.56 -8.76 9.72
N VAL A 20 -14.78 -8.28 9.48
CA VAL A 20 -15.16 -7.64 8.20
C VAL A 20 -14.40 -6.33 7.98
N ARG A 21 -14.29 -5.48 9.00
CA ARG A 21 -13.52 -4.22 8.89
C ARG A 21 -12.03 -4.49 8.67
N THR A 22 -11.48 -5.46 9.38
CA THR A 22 -10.06 -5.85 9.25
C THR A 22 -9.78 -6.41 7.86
N ALA A 23 -10.65 -7.29 7.34
CA ALA A 23 -10.52 -7.82 5.99
C ALA A 23 -10.59 -6.73 4.92
N ARG A 24 -11.51 -5.76 5.08
CA ARG A 24 -11.61 -4.61 4.17
C ARG A 24 -10.36 -3.74 4.20
N ALA A 25 -9.85 -3.40 5.39
CA ALA A 25 -8.63 -2.62 5.54
C ALA A 25 -7.44 -3.32 4.89
N LEU A 26 -7.30 -4.64 5.09
CA LEU A 26 -6.24 -5.44 4.48
C LEU A 26 -6.34 -5.44 2.95
N ASN A 27 -7.54 -5.66 2.38
CA ASN A 27 -7.73 -5.60 0.93
C ASN A 27 -7.38 -4.22 0.36
N SER A 28 -7.81 -3.14 1.01
CA SER A 28 -7.44 -1.77 0.61
C SER A 28 -5.93 -1.56 0.67
N CYS A 29 -5.25 -2.06 1.70
CA CYS A 29 -3.79 -2.00 1.77
C CYS A 29 -3.09 -2.78 0.65
N VAL A 30 -3.58 -3.96 0.28
CA VAL A 30 -3.02 -4.73 -0.84
C VAL A 30 -3.12 -3.95 -2.15
N GLU A 31 -4.28 -3.35 -2.43
CA GLU A 31 -4.48 -2.50 -3.61
C GLU A 31 -3.55 -1.28 -3.61
N LEU A 32 -3.44 -0.58 -2.48
CA LEU A 32 -2.56 0.59 -2.34
C LEU A 32 -1.09 0.23 -2.48
N PHE A 33 -0.65 -0.91 -1.95
CA PHE A 33 0.71 -1.41 -2.13
C PHE A 33 0.99 -1.75 -3.59
N GLN A 34 0.03 -2.33 -4.29
CA GLN A 34 0.17 -2.58 -5.73
C GLN A 34 0.35 -1.28 -6.50
N TYR A 35 -0.47 -0.25 -6.22
CA TYR A 35 -0.29 1.06 -6.83
C TYR A 35 1.05 1.71 -6.48
N ALA A 36 1.54 1.55 -5.25
CA ALA A 36 2.84 2.06 -4.86
C ALA A 36 3.98 1.37 -5.63
N VAL A 37 3.91 0.05 -5.81
CA VAL A 37 4.86 -0.71 -6.62
C VAL A 37 4.84 -0.25 -8.09
N ASP A 38 3.65 -0.04 -8.66
CA ASP A 38 3.51 0.48 -10.02
C ASP A 38 4.11 1.90 -10.14
N CYS A 39 3.94 2.75 -9.14
CA CYS A 39 4.60 4.04 -9.07
C CYS A 39 6.13 3.92 -9.06
N PHE A 40 6.70 2.99 -8.29
CA PHE A 40 8.16 2.75 -8.33
C PHE A 40 8.63 2.27 -9.70
N HIS A 41 7.90 1.36 -10.36
CA HIS A 41 8.24 0.93 -11.71
C HIS A 41 8.20 2.08 -12.71
N ASN A 42 7.17 2.93 -12.65
CA ASN A 42 7.06 4.10 -13.51
C ASN A 42 8.19 5.11 -13.24
N ALA A 43 8.54 5.33 -11.97
CA ALA A 43 9.67 6.18 -11.60
C ALA A 43 10.98 5.67 -12.21
N LEU A 44 11.25 4.37 -12.13
CA LEU A 44 12.42 3.76 -12.77
C LEU A 44 12.39 3.92 -14.30
N ALA A 45 11.23 3.70 -14.93
CA ALA A 45 11.09 3.85 -16.38
C ALA A 45 11.37 5.29 -16.85
N PHE A 46 11.01 6.31 -16.06
CA PHE A 46 11.38 7.69 -16.36
C PHE A 46 12.87 7.96 -16.13
N MET A 47 13.49 7.36 -15.12
CA MET A 47 14.93 7.47 -14.90
C MET A 47 15.73 6.79 -16.04
N ASP A 48 15.26 5.67 -16.58
CA ASP A 48 15.91 4.97 -17.69
C ASP A 48 15.86 5.74 -19.01
N GLN A 49 14.94 6.69 -19.14
CA GLN A 49 14.77 7.50 -20.34
C GLN A 49 15.55 8.83 -20.28
N LEU A 50 16.33 9.06 -19.22
CA LEU A 50 16.88 10.38 -18.89
C LEU A 50 17.57 11.03 -20.09
N GLY A 51 17.07 12.20 -20.47
CA GLY A 51 17.70 13.04 -21.48
C GLY A 51 19.04 13.61 -21.02
N THR A 52 19.74 14.29 -21.92
CA THR A 52 20.99 14.99 -21.56
C THR A 52 20.73 15.98 -20.42
N PRO A 53 21.57 16.01 -19.37
CA PRO A 53 21.43 16.94 -18.25
C PRO A 53 21.27 18.40 -18.71
N GLY A 54 20.36 19.13 -18.06
CA GLY A 54 20.06 20.53 -18.38
C GLY A 54 19.13 20.75 -19.58
N THR A 55 18.66 19.70 -20.24
CA THR A 55 17.64 19.81 -21.29
C THR A 55 16.21 19.81 -20.72
N PRO A 56 15.22 20.37 -21.44
CA PRO A 56 13.82 20.28 -21.02
C PRO A 56 13.34 18.84 -20.82
N SER A 57 13.83 17.90 -21.63
CA SER A 57 13.51 16.47 -21.48
C SER A 57 14.06 15.89 -20.18
N PHE A 58 15.28 16.26 -19.78
CA PHE A 58 15.84 15.85 -18.49
C PHE A 58 14.96 16.34 -17.33
N HIS A 59 14.59 17.63 -17.32
CA HIS A 59 13.75 18.20 -16.26
C HIS A 59 12.35 17.57 -16.20
N ASP A 60 11.71 17.33 -17.35
CA ASP A 60 10.40 16.67 -17.42
C ASP A 60 10.44 15.25 -16.82
N GLN A 61 11.49 14.49 -17.09
CA GLN A 61 11.63 13.12 -16.58
C GLN A 61 11.96 13.08 -15.09
N ILE A 62 12.82 13.97 -14.60
CA ILE A 62 13.06 14.14 -13.16
C ILE A 62 11.76 14.52 -12.44
N TRP A 63 10.98 15.46 -12.99
CA TRP A 63 9.68 15.84 -12.44
C TRP A 63 8.70 14.66 -12.40
N LYS A 64 8.55 13.92 -13.50
CA LYS A 64 7.68 12.73 -13.55
C LYS A 64 8.11 11.66 -12.55
N THR A 65 9.42 11.44 -12.40
CA THR A 65 9.98 10.55 -11.38
C THR A 65 9.57 11.02 -9.97
N ASN A 66 9.71 12.32 -9.69
CA ASN A 66 9.33 12.90 -8.40
C ASN A 66 7.84 12.69 -8.08
N VAL A 67 6.96 12.91 -9.05
CA VAL A 67 5.52 12.70 -8.92
C VAL A 67 5.21 11.23 -8.57
N GLN A 68 5.83 10.28 -9.28
CA GLN A 68 5.61 8.86 -9.02
C GLN A 68 6.11 8.44 -7.63
N LEU A 69 7.31 8.88 -7.22
CA LEU A 69 7.83 8.54 -5.90
C LEU A 69 7.00 9.16 -4.76
N THR A 70 6.51 10.38 -4.94
CA THR A 70 5.59 11.02 -3.98
C THR A 70 4.28 10.25 -3.89
N ALA A 71 3.71 9.83 -5.02
CA ALA A 71 2.49 9.02 -5.05
C ALA A 71 2.67 7.66 -4.36
N ALA A 72 3.83 7.01 -4.52
CA ALA A 72 4.14 5.77 -3.79
C ALA A 72 4.10 5.98 -2.27
N GLY A 73 4.68 7.07 -1.78
CA GLY A 73 4.62 7.45 -0.36
C GLY A 73 3.19 7.75 0.12
N THR A 74 2.38 8.45 -0.69
CA THR A 74 0.97 8.70 -0.39
C THR A 74 0.17 7.41 -0.28
N ASN A 75 0.36 6.46 -1.20
CA ASN A 75 -0.30 5.16 -1.15
C ASN A 75 0.05 4.38 0.11
N ALA A 76 1.32 4.40 0.53
CA ALA A 76 1.76 3.80 1.79
C ALA A 76 1.04 4.43 2.99
N GLN A 77 0.96 5.77 3.03
CA GLN A 77 0.26 6.50 4.09
C GLN A 77 -1.24 6.17 4.13
N THR A 78 -1.92 6.14 2.99
CA THR A 78 -3.36 5.81 2.93
C THR A 78 -3.64 4.36 3.39
N CYS A 79 -2.69 3.43 3.18
CA CYS A 79 -2.80 2.09 3.75
C CYS A 79 -2.72 2.14 5.29
N GLN A 80 -1.80 2.90 5.86
CA GLN A 80 -1.70 3.08 7.31
C GLN A 80 -3.00 3.63 7.90
N GLU A 81 -3.56 4.67 7.27
CA GLU A 81 -4.83 5.29 7.68
C GLU A 81 -6.00 4.29 7.65
N SER A 82 -6.00 3.34 6.70
CA SER A 82 -6.99 2.27 6.63
C SER A 82 -6.94 1.33 7.84
N PHE A 83 -5.79 1.23 8.52
CA PHE A 83 -5.58 0.40 9.70
C PHE A 83 -5.82 1.12 11.03
N ASP A 84 -6.13 2.41 11.04
CA ASP A 84 -6.39 3.17 12.27
C ASP A 84 -7.60 2.63 13.07
N ILE A 85 -8.60 2.10 12.36
CA ILE A 85 -9.80 1.51 12.94
C ILE A 85 -9.66 0.02 13.30
N VAL A 86 -8.53 -0.60 12.94
CA VAL A 86 -8.22 -2.00 13.26
C VAL A 86 -7.63 -2.06 14.66
N LYS A 87 -8.08 -3.04 15.46
CA LYS A 87 -7.54 -3.26 16.80
C LYS A 87 -6.05 -3.57 16.74
N ASP A 88 -5.31 -3.08 17.73
CA ASP A 88 -3.89 -3.40 17.84
C ASP A 88 -3.67 -4.90 18.02
N GLY A 89 -2.62 -5.40 17.38
CA GLY A 89 -2.29 -6.82 17.34
C GLY A 89 -1.31 -7.13 16.22
N PRO A 90 -0.88 -8.41 16.11
CA PRO A 90 0.21 -8.80 15.21
C PRO A 90 -0.01 -8.40 13.74
N LEU A 91 -1.25 -8.47 13.25
CA LEU A 91 -1.57 -8.08 11.88
C LEU A 91 -1.35 -6.59 11.62
N LYS A 92 -1.85 -5.73 12.51
CA LYS A 92 -1.68 -4.27 12.38
C LYS A 92 -0.20 -3.90 12.49
N THR A 93 0.53 -4.53 13.41
CA THR A 93 1.98 -4.34 13.54
C THR A 93 2.72 -4.73 12.26
N GLU A 94 2.40 -5.89 11.67
CA GLU A 94 3.02 -6.31 10.41
C GLU A 94 2.74 -5.33 9.28
N VAL A 95 1.47 -4.90 9.09
CA VAL A 95 1.12 -3.93 8.05
C VAL A 95 1.83 -2.59 8.27
N SER A 96 1.87 -2.08 9.50
CA SER A 96 2.58 -0.84 9.81
C SER A 96 4.08 -0.92 9.54
N ASN A 97 4.72 -2.06 9.83
CA ASN A 97 6.13 -2.26 9.47
C ASN A 97 6.34 -2.21 7.95
N ARG A 98 5.44 -2.83 7.17
CA ARG A 98 5.52 -2.80 5.70
C ARG A 98 5.28 -1.40 5.13
N VAL A 99 4.37 -0.64 5.72
CA VAL A 99 4.16 0.77 5.36
C VAL A 99 5.44 1.56 5.61
N ASP A 100 6.07 1.38 6.77
CA ASP A 100 7.30 2.09 7.14
C ASP A 100 8.45 1.76 6.17
N ASP A 101 8.64 0.48 5.83
CA ASP A 101 9.62 0.05 4.82
C ASP A 101 9.39 0.76 3.47
N LEU A 102 8.14 0.76 2.99
CA LEU A 102 7.75 1.37 1.71
C LEU A 102 7.93 2.90 1.73
N SER A 103 7.56 3.54 2.84
CA SER A 103 7.69 4.98 3.04
C SER A 103 9.15 5.42 3.08
N LYS A 104 10.00 4.65 3.77
CA LYS A 104 11.46 4.85 3.78
C LYS A 104 12.05 4.69 2.39
N LEU A 105 11.62 3.69 1.63
CA LEU A 105 12.07 3.50 0.25
C LEU A 105 11.73 4.71 -0.62
N ALA A 106 10.47 5.16 -0.59
CA ALA A 106 10.02 6.36 -1.32
C ALA A 106 10.83 7.60 -0.91
N GLY A 107 10.99 7.83 0.40
CA GLY A 107 11.73 8.97 0.94
C GLY A 107 13.22 8.96 0.58
N ASN A 108 13.87 7.80 0.62
CA ASN A 108 15.26 7.63 0.19
C ASN A 108 15.42 7.91 -1.31
N ALA A 109 14.51 7.38 -2.13
CA ALA A 109 14.51 7.61 -3.58
C ALA A 109 14.31 9.11 -3.91
N LEU A 110 13.37 9.78 -3.24
CA LEU A 110 13.16 11.23 -3.39
C LEU A 110 14.41 12.02 -2.98
N SER A 111 15.04 11.64 -1.86
CA SER A 111 16.27 12.29 -1.37
C SER A 111 17.43 12.15 -2.35
N LEU A 112 17.52 11.02 -3.05
CA LEU A 112 18.50 10.81 -4.11
C LEU A 112 18.17 11.64 -5.35
N LEU A 113 16.89 11.66 -5.76
CA LEU A 113 16.43 12.40 -6.94
C LEU A 113 16.78 13.88 -6.85
N VAL A 114 16.56 14.50 -5.68
CA VAL A 114 16.92 15.90 -5.39
C VAL A 114 18.42 16.19 -5.57
N LYS A 115 19.29 15.19 -5.43
CA LYS A 115 20.73 15.35 -5.66
C LYS A 115 21.12 15.23 -7.13
N ILE A 116 20.28 14.62 -7.96
CA ILE A 116 20.56 14.37 -9.40
C ILE A 116 20.13 15.55 -10.26
N GLY A 117 19.02 16.21 -9.92
CA GLY A 117 18.46 17.31 -10.71
C GLY A 117 17.59 18.23 -9.88
#